data_AF-A0A9X0YTW7-F1
#
_entry.id   AF-A0A9X0YTW7-F1
#
_cell.length_a   1.000
_cell.length_b   1.000
_cell.length_c   1.000
_cell.angle_alpha   90.00
_cell.angle_beta   90.00
_cell.angle_gamma   90.00
#
_symmetry.space_group_name_H-M   'P 1'
#
loop_
_entity.id
_entity.type
_entity.pdbx_description
1 polymer ?
#
loop_
_entity_poly.entity_id
_entity_poly.type
_entity_poly.pdbx_seq_one_letter_code
_entity_poly.pdbx_strand_id
1 'polypeptide(L)'
;MGRSKFSIVVYLIIGLAVIGLISQLFGNTINFLTNILIMIGIGVAVFALLYYFVLNKRNPSNSDDMKKYKKAVKQSKSKYKQPSSPTVAKQTKPVVTQKKKRSKRATHLKVIEGNKAKRKDRASL
;
A
#
# COMPACT_ATOMS: atom_id res chain seq x y z
N MET A 1 7.08 51.06 -24.57
CA MET A 1 6.22 52.07 -23.89
C MET A 1 4.90 51.51 -23.32
N GLY A 2 4.81 50.21 -22.94
CA GLY A 2 3.55 49.60 -22.45
C GLY A 2 3.54 49.11 -20.99
N ARG A 3 4.70 49.00 -20.34
CA ARG A 3 4.82 48.43 -18.98
C ARG A 3 4.18 49.32 -17.90
N SER A 4 4.35 50.64 -18.00
CA SER A 4 3.83 51.59 -16.99
C SER A 4 2.31 51.70 -16.99
N LYS A 5 1.67 51.65 -18.16
CA LYS A 5 0.20 51.69 -18.29
C LYS A 5 -0.43 50.42 -17.72
N PHE A 6 0.17 49.26 -17.97
CA PHE A 6 -0.28 47.99 -17.39
C PHE A 6 -0.13 47.97 -15.87
N SER A 7 0.98 48.47 -15.33
CA SER A 7 1.16 48.59 -13.87
C SER A 7 0.10 49.50 -13.23
N ILE A 8 -0.27 50.62 -13.87
CA ILE A 8 -1.34 51.51 -13.38
C ILE A 8 -2.68 50.76 -13.27
N VAL A 9 -3.02 49.94 -14.28
CA VAL A 9 -4.26 49.15 -14.29
C VAL A 9 -4.23 48.10 -13.19
N VAL A 10 -3.09 47.43 -12.99
CA VAL A 10 -2.92 46.46 -11.92
C VAL A 10 -3.11 47.12 -10.54
N TYR A 11 -2.52 48.29 -10.30
CA TYR A 11 -2.73 49.01 -9.04
C TYR A 11 -4.18 49.46 -8.84
N LEU A 12 -4.88 49.87 -9.91
CA LEU A 12 -6.31 50.18 -9.84
C LEU A 12 -7.15 48.96 -9.46
N ILE A 13 -6.88 47.81 -10.06
CA ILE A 13 -7.59 46.55 -9.76
C ILE A 13 -7.34 46.15 -8.31
N ILE A 14 -6.09 46.22 -7.85
CA ILE A 14 -5.74 45.91 -6.46
C ILE A 14 -6.43 46.89 -5.51
N GLY A 15 -6.41 48.19 -5.80
CA GLY A 15 -7.07 49.21 -4.98
C GLY A 15 -8.58 48.99 -4.88
N LEU A 16 -9.25 48.72 -6.01
CA LEU A 16 -10.67 48.37 -6.04
C LEU A 16 -10.97 47.07 -5.28
N ALA A 17 -10.11 46.06 -5.40
CA ALA A 17 -10.26 44.81 -4.66
C ALA A 17 -10.18 45.05 -3.14
N VAL A 18 -9.22 45.85 -2.67
CA VAL A 18 -9.10 46.20 -1.24
C VAL A 18 -10.33 46.93 -0.73
N ILE A 19 -10.84 47.92 -1.48
CA ILE A 19 -12.06 48.65 -1.11
C ILE A 19 -13.27 47.70 -1.07
N GLY A 20 -13.40 46.81 -2.07
CA GLY A 20 -14.45 45.81 -2.10
C GLY A 20 -14.39 44.86 -0.89
N LEU A 21 -13.20 44.40 -0.52
CA LEU A 21 -12.99 43.55 0.66
C LEU A 21 -13.36 44.26 1.95
N ILE A 22 -12.96 45.53 2.12
CA ILE A 22 -13.32 46.34 3.30
C ILE A 22 -14.83 46.53 3.37
N SER A 23 -15.47 46.88 2.24
CA SER A 23 -16.92 47.04 2.17
C SER A 23 -17.66 45.75 2.52
N GLN A 24 -17.15 44.60 2.08
CA GLN A 24 -17.73 43.30 2.39
C GLN A 24 -17.50 42.92 3.85
N LEU A 25 -16.37 43.32 4.43
CA LEU A 25 -16.06 43.10 5.84
C LEU A 25 -16.98 43.87 6.78
N PHE A 26 -17.42 45.09 6.43
CA PHE A 26 -18.35 45.85 7.27
C PHE A 26 -19.82 45.60 6.93
N GLY A 27 -20.16 45.37 5.67
CA GLY A 27 -21.55 45.15 5.24
C GLY A 27 -22.06 43.72 5.47
N ASN A 28 -21.21 42.71 5.33
CA ASN A 28 -21.59 41.29 5.39
C ASN A 28 -20.44 40.40 5.88
N THR A 29 -19.88 40.74 7.04
CA THR A 29 -18.71 40.06 7.64
C THR A 29 -18.90 38.55 7.77
N ILE A 30 -20.08 38.14 8.27
CA ILE A 30 -20.38 36.73 8.55
C ILE A 30 -20.34 35.93 7.25
N ASN A 31 -21.01 36.41 6.21
CA ASN A 31 -21.04 35.72 4.92
C ASN A 31 -19.66 35.68 4.25
N PHE A 32 -18.86 36.73 4.38
CA PHE A 32 -17.47 36.73 3.89
C PHE A 32 -16.63 35.64 4.56
N LEU A 33 -16.70 35.56 5.90
CA LEU A 33 -15.90 34.62 6.67
C LEU A 33 -16.36 33.18 6.48
N THR A 34 -17.68 32.93 6.39
CA THR A 34 -18.22 31.60 6.09
C THR A 34 -17.80 31.14 4.69
N ASN A 35 -17.83 32.02 3.69
CA ASN A 35 -17.37 31.69 2.34
C ASN A 35 -15.87 31.31 2.31
N ILE A 36 -15.02 32.02 3.05
CA ILE A 36 -13.61 31.66 3.20
C ILE A 36 -13.45 30.29 3.86
N LEU A 37 -14.21 30.02 4.93
CA LEU A 37 -14.19 28.72 5.60
C LEU A 37 -14.64 27.59 4.67
N ILE A 38 -15.69 27.82 3.89
CA ILE A 38 -16.22 26.86 2.92
C ILE A 38 -15.19 26.65 1.80
N MET A 39 -14.56 27.70 1.29
CA MET A 39 -13.53 27.59 0.25
C MET A 39 -12.34 26.75 0.73
N ILE A 40 -11.85 27.01 1.95
CA ILE A 40 -10.79 26.22 2.56
C ILE A 40 -11.27 24.78 2.79
N GLY A 41 -12.49 24.60 3.32
CA GLY A 41 -13.08 23.29 3.58
C GLY A 41 -13.20 22.44 2.32
N ILE A 42 -13.71 23.01 1.22
CA ILE A 42 -13.79 22.35 -0.08
C ILE A 42 -12.39 22.08 -0.62
N GLY A 43 -11.46 23.03 -0.54
CA GLY A 43 -10.07 22.84 -0.99
C GLY A 43 -9.39 21.67 -0.28
N VAL A 44 -9.53 21.60 1.05
CA VAL A 44 -9.03 20.48 1.87
C VAL A 44 -9.75 19.18 1.52
N ALA A 45 -11.07 19.20 1.35
CA ALA A 45 -11.83 18.00 0.99
C ALA A 45 -11.41 17.44 -0.37
N VAL A 46 -11.28 18.29 -1.39
CA VAL A 46 -10.82 17.90 -2.73
C VAL A 46 -9.39 17.40 -2.66
N PHE A 47 -8.49 18.10 -1.95
CA PHE A 47 -7.11 17.65 -1.78
C PHE A 47 -7.03 16.30 -1.08
N ALA A 48 -7.81 16.10 0.00
CA ALA A 48 -7.86 14.84 0.74
C ALA A 48 -8.41 13.70 -0.13
N LEU A 49 -9.44 13.97 -0.94
CA LEU A 49 -9.96 13.00 -1.91
C LEU A 49 -8.90 12.64 -2.94
N LEU A 50 -8.25 13.62 -3.57
CA LEU A 50 -7.19 13.36 -4.55
C LEU A 50 -6.01 12.62 -3.92
N TYR A 51 -5.57 13.02 -2.73
CA TYR A 51 -4.52 12.35 -1.99
C TYR A 51 -4.91 10.90 -1.66
N TYR A 52 -6.13 10.67 -1.18
CA TYR A 52 -6.60 9.34 -0.87
C TYR A 52 -6.74 8.48 -2.14
N PHE A 53 -7.33 8.98 -3.23
CA PHE A 53 -7.52 8.18 -4.44
C PHE A 53 -6.22 7.94 -5.22
N VAL A 54 -5.31 8.92 -5.26
CA VAL A 54 -4.07 8.86 -6.06
C VAL A 54 -2.90 8.28 -5.26
N LEU A 55 -2.67 8.75 -4.03
CA LEU A 55 -1.52 8.32 -3.22
C LEU A 55 -1.79 7.04 -2.42
N ASN A 56 -3.01 6.75 -1.98
CA ASN A 56 -3.29 5.48 -1.28
C ASN A 56 -3.06 4.25 -2.17
N LYS A 57 -3.28 4.37 -3.48
CA LYS A 57 -2.95 3.30 -4.46
C LYS A 57 -1.45 3.07 -4.62
N ARG A 58 -0.60 4.03 -4.25
CA ARG A 58 0.87 3.92 -4.37
C ARG A 58 1.55 3.37 -3.12
N ASN A 59 0.83 3.03 -2.05
CA ASN A 59 1.47 2.49 -0.85
C ASN A 59 2.09 1.10 -1.15
N PRO A 60 3.43 0.97 -1.25
CA PRO A 60 4.09 -0.24 -1.72
C PRO A 60 3.87 -1.44 -0.78
N SER A 61 3.48 -1.17 0.48
CA SER A 61 3.15 -2.20 1.47
C SER A 61 1.92 -3.05 1.09
N ASN A 62 1.01 -2.52 0.27
CA ASN A 62 -0.20 -3.24 -0.16
C ASN A 62 -0.14 -3.72 -1.62
N SER A 63 0.98 -3.48 -2.31
CA SER A 63 1.22 -4.07 -3.63
C SER A 63 1.15 -5.59 -3.56
N ASP A 64 0.52 -6.21 -4.56
CA ASP A 64 0.42 -7.67 -4.63
C ASP A 64 1.79 -8.34 -4.64
N ASP A 65 2.80 -7.67 -5.17
CA ASP A 65 4.16 -8.17 -5.24
C ASP A 65 4.84 -8.22 -3.87
N MET A 66 4.62 -7.21 -3.01
CA MET A 66 5.07 -7.25 -1.62
C MET A 66 4.38 -8.37 -0.83
N LYS A 67 3.09 -8.61 -1.09
CA LYS A 67 2.34 -9.73 -0.46
C LYS A 67 2.87 -11.09 -0.92
N LYS A 68 3.15 -11.25 -2.21
CA LYS A 68 3.76 -12.46 -2.79
C LYS A 68 5.16 -12.69 -2.22
N TYR A 69 5.99 -11.65 -2.14
CA TYR A 69 7.31 -11.70 -1.53
C TYR A 69 7.24 -12.13 -0.06
N LYS A 70 6.38 -11.50 0.76
CA LYS A 70 6.19 -11.89 2.16
C LYS A 70 5.75 -13.36 2.31
N LYS A 71 4.85 -13.85 1.44
CA LYS A 71 4.44 -15.26 1.41
C LYS A 71 5.60 -16.19 1.05
N ALA A 72 6.36 -15.86 0.01
CA ALA A 72 7.52 -16.64 -0.44
C ALA A 72 8.61 -16.71 0.63
N VAL A 73 8.91 -15.60 1.30
CA VAL A 73 9.87 -15.55 2.41
C VAL A 73 9.39 -16.39 3.59
N LYS A 74 8.09 -16.34 3.93
CA LYS A 74 7.54 -17.18 5.00
C LYS A 74 7.66 -18.67 4.67
N GLN A 75 7.40 -19.03 3.41
CA GLN A 75 7.52 -20.40 2.91
C GLN A 75 8.97 -20.88 2.86
N SER A 76 9.92 -20.03 2.45
CA SER A 76 11.34 -20.39 2.44
C SER A 76 11.86 -20.56 3.87
N LYS A 77 11.54 -19.63 4.78
CA LYS A 77 11.88 -19.74 6.20
C LYS A 77 11.26 -20.97 6.87
N SER A 78 10.05 -21.39 6.48
CA SER A 78 9.46 -22.62 7.01
C SER A 78 10.10 -23.88 6.43
N LYS A 79 10.49 -23.87 5.15
CA LYS A 79 11.12 -25.01 4.46
C LYS A 79 12.55 -25.25 4.93
N TYR A 80 13.29 -24.16 5.17
CA TYR A 80 14.68 -24.19 5.65
C TYR A 80 14.79 -23.93 7.15
N LYS A 81 13.66 -23.96 7.89
CA LYS A 81 13.70 -24.10 9.35
C LYS A 81 14.25 -25.49 9.62
N GLN A 82 15.58 -25.58 9.66
CA GLN A 82 16.29 -26.70 10.25
C GLN A 82 15.61 -26.93 11.62
N PRO A 83 15.18 -28.16 11.94
CA PRO A 83 14.88 -28.47 13.32
C PRO A 83 16.19 -28.22 14.05
N SER A 84 16.28 -27.10 14.78
CA SER A 84 17.27 -27.00 15.84
C SER A 84 17.12 -28.29 16.62
N SER A 85 18.17 -29.10 16.62
CA SER A 85 18.21 -30.38 17.31
C SER A 85 17.48 -30.22 18.65
N PRO A 86 16.61 -31.16 19.05
CA PRO A 86 16.03 -31.09 20.37
C PRO A 86 17.18 -31.29 21.35
N THR A 87 17.77 -30.19 21.82
CA THR A 87 18.46 -30.23 23.10
C THR A 87 17.40 -30.68 24.07
N VAL A 88 17.56 -31.92 24.53
CA VAL A 88 16.66 -32.63 25.44
C VAL A 88 16.61 -31.85 26.74
N ALA A 89 15.80 -30.81 26.78
CA ALA A 89 15.38 -30.18 28.01
C ALA A 89 14.29 -31.08 28.59
N LYS A 90 14.71 -31.96 29.51
CA LYS A 90 13.83 -32.68 30.44
C LYS A 90 12.81 -31.69 31.01
N GLN A 91 11.59 -31.74 30.52
CA GLN A 91 10.43 -31.17 31.21
C GLN A 91 9.35 -32.24 31.26
N THR A 92 9.34 -32.93 32.39
CA THR A 92 8.28 -33.80 32.88
C THR A 92 6.97 -33.03 33.02
N LYS A 93 6.02 -33.22 32.10
CA LYS A 93 4.60 -32.91 32.33
C LYS A 93 3.69 -33.95 31.64
N PRO A 94 2.57 -34.33 32.26
CA PRO A 94 1.90 -35.59 32.01
C PRO A 94 1.12 -35.63 30.69
N VAL A 95 1.04 -36.85 30.18
CA VAL A 95 0.39 -37.28 28.94
C VAL A 95 -1.10 -36.95 28.95
N VAL A 96 -1.54 -36.07 28.05
CA VAL A 96 -2.95 -36.00 27.61
C VAL A 96 -3.02 -36.59 26.22
N THR A 97 -3.36 -37.88 26.16
CA THR A 97 -3.48 -38.68 24.94
C THR A 97 -4.72 -38.26 24.14
N GLN A 98 -4.65 -37.17 23.38
CA GLN A 98 -5.60 -36.95 22.29
C GLN A 98 -5.12 -37.70 21.04
N LYS A 99 -5.51 -38.97 20.93
CA LYS A 99 -5.33 -39.79 19.72
C LYS A 99 -6.13 -39.19 18.56
N LYS A 100 -5.56 -38.22 17.85
CA LYS A 100 -6.05 -37.87 16.50
C LYS A 100 -5.63 -38.98 15.55
N LYS A 101 -6.62 -39.73 15.04
CA LYS A 101 -6.44 -40.77 14.03
C LYS A 101 -5.76 -40.16 12.80
N ARG A 102 -4.45 -40.38 12.66
CA ARG A 102 -3.72 -40.13 11.42
C ARG A 102 -4.34 -41.03 10.35
N SER A 103 -5.09 -40.45 9.42
CA SER A 103 -5.47 -41.16 8.19
C SER A 103 -4.17 -41.59 7.51
N LYS A 104 -3.93 -42.90 7.45
CA LYS A 104 -2.82 -43.51 6.72
C LYS A 104 -3.10 -43.31 5.23
N ARG A 105 -2.70 -42.18 4.66
CA ARG A 105 -2.57 -42.08 3.21
C ARG A 105 -1.20 -42.62 2.83
N ALA A 106 -1.20 -43.66 2.01
CA ALA A 106 -0.02 -44.39 1.61
C ALA A 106 1.04 -43.48 0.98
N THR A 107 2.25 -43.65 1.48
CA THR A 107 3.51 -43.09 1.01
C THR A 107 3.89 -43.74 -0.31
N HIS A 108 3.47 -43.15 -1.42
CA HIS A 108 4.11 -43.44 -2.70
C HIS A 108 4.40 -42.11 -3.40
N LEU A 109 5.65 -41.68 -3.28
CA LEU A 109 6.24 -40.73 -4.22
C LEU A 109 6.27 -41.45 -5.56
N LYS A 110 5.39 -41.06 -6.48
CA LYS A 110 5.64 -41.34 -7.89
C LYS A 110 6.62 -40.30 -8.39
N VAL A 111 7.69 -40.74 -9.03
CA VAL A 111 8.55 -39.85 -9.82
C VAL A 111 7.63 -39.21 -10.86
N ILE A 112 7.49 -37.89 -10.83
CA ILE A 112 6.95 -37.17 -11.99
C ILE A 112 8.05 -37.30 -13.04
N GLU A 113 7.89 -38.27 -13.93
CA GLU A 113 8.67 -38.29 -15.16
C GLU A 113 8.24 -37.06 -15.96
N GLY A 114 8.99 -35.97 -15.81
CA GLY A 114 8.92 -34.86 -16.74
C GLY A 114 9.21 -35.39 -18.13
N ASN A 115 8.56 -34.81 -19.15
CA ASN A 115 8.68 -35.14 -20.57
C ASN A 115 10.15 -35.13 -21.05
N LYS A 116 10.91 -36.19 -20.74
CA LYS A 116 12.22 -36.46 -21.32
C LYS A 116 11.95 -37.16 -22.64
N ALA A 117 11.96 -36.38 -23.72
CA ALA A 117 11.96 -36.92 -25.06
C ALA A 117 13.02 -38.04 -25.14
N LYS A 118 12.58 -39.25 -25.51
CA LYS A 118 13.45 -40.41 -25.74
C LYS A 118 14.57 -40.00 -26.70
N ARG A 119 15.76 -39.67 -26.17
CA ARG A 119 16.98 -39.68 -26.97
C ARG A 119 17.30 -41.15 -27.17
N LYS A 120 16.93 -41.63 -28.36
CA LYS A 120 17.37 -42.91 -28.91
C LYS A 120 18.88 -43.02 -28.72
N ASP A 121 19.28 -44.21 -28.30
CA ASP A 121 20.60 -44.79 -28.46
C ASP A 121 21.80 -44.05 -27.85
N ARG A 122 22.37 -44.64 -26.80
CA ARG A 122 23.76 -44.42 -26.42
C ARG A 122 24.43 -45.78 -26.23
N ALA A 123 24.59 -46.50 -27.34
CA ALA A 123 25.76 -47.34 -27.53
C ALA A 123 26.83 -46.49 -28.23
N SER A 124 27.93 -46.21 -27.55
CA SER A 124 29.21 -45.93 -28.22
C SER A 124 30.37 -46.16 -27.24
N LEU A 125 31.19 -47.15 -27.61
CA LEU A 125 32.47 -47.62 -27.06
C LEU A 125 32.40 -48.47 -25.78
#